data_AF-A0A506RMC9-F1
#
_entry.id   AF-A0A506RMC9-F1
#
_cell.length_a   1.000
_cell.length_b   1.000
_cell.length_c   1.000
_cell.angle_alpha   90.00
_cell.angle_beta   90.00
_cell.angle_gamma   90.00
#
_symmetry.space_group_name_H-M   'P 1'
#
loop_
_entity.id
_entity.type
_entity.pdbx_description
1 polymer ?
#
loop_
_entity_poly.entity_id
_entity_poly.type
_entity_poly.pdbx_seq_one_letter_code
_entity_poly.pdbx_strand_id
1 'polypeptide(L)' 'MFGLFKKDPTKKMRAQYNALLEKGMHAQRNGDMRLYAELTAQAEALWSQIEMLEKK' A
#
# COMPACT_ATOMS: atom_id res chain seq x y z
N MET A 1 -5.86 -11.25 -30.07
CA MET A 1 -5.46 -9.94 -29.52
C MET A 1 -6.68 -9.29 -28.86
N PHE A 2 -6.91 -9.43 -27.55
CA PHE A 2 -7.81 -8.60 -26.69
C PHE A 2 -7.80 -9.16 -25.25
N GLY A 3 -6.61 -9.30 -24.65
CA GLY A 3 -6.43 -9.81 -23.28
C GLY A 3 -6.23 -8.72 -22.21
N LEU A 4 -6.51 -7.45 -22.52
CA LEU A 4 -6.04 -6.28 -21.77
C LEU A 4 -6.86 -5.89 -20.52
N PHE A 5 -7.83 -6.69 -20.09
CA PHE A 5 -8.70 -6.34 -18.96
C PHE A 5 -8.81 -7.41 -17.87
N LYS A 6 -7.74 -8.16 -17.59
CA LYS A 6 -7.58 -8.70 -16.24
C LYS A 6 -7.25 -7.52 -15.33
N LYS A 7 -8.29 -6.82 -14.85
CA LYS A 7 -8.16 -5.84 -13.77
C LYS A 7 -7.77 -6.64 -12.54
N ASP A 8 -6.48 -6.71 -12.25
CA ASP A 8 -6.01 -7.17 -10.95
C ASP A 8 -6.68 -6.27 -9.89
N PRO A 9 -7.63 -6.78 -9.10
CA PRO A 9 -8.42 -5.97 -8.19
C PRO A 9 -7.52 -5.32 -7.13
N THR A 10 -6.36 -5.94 -6.86
CA THR A 10 -5.34 -5.48 -5.91
C THR A 10 -4.35 -4.48 -6.50
N LYS A 11 -4.30 -4.26 -7.82
CA LYS A 11 -3.31 -3.34 -8.43
C LYS A 11 -3.44 -1.91 -7.92
N LYS A 12 -4.68 -1.43 -7.72
CA LYS A 12 -4.93 -0.11 -7.12
C LYS A 12 -4.47 -0.05 -5.66
N MET A 13 -4.70 -1.13 -4.91
CA MET A 13 -4.32 -1.22 -3.50
C MET A 13 -2.80 -1.28 -3.34
N ARG A 14 -2.08 -2.00 -4.21
CA ARG A 14 -0.61 -2.01 -4.25
C ARG A 14 -0.03 -0.63 -4.54
N ALA A 15 -0.64 0.12 -5.46
CA ALA A 15 -0.23 1.50 -5.72
C ALA A 15 -0.44 2.42 -4.50
N GLN A 16 -1.56 2.26 -3.80
CA GLN A 16 -1.82 2.97 -2.54
C GLN A 16 -0.84 2.57 -1.42
N TYR A 17 -0.50 1.29 -1.31
CA TYR A 17 0.50 0.77 -0.37
C TYR A 17 1.87 1.43 -0.60
N ASN A 18 2.33 1.46 -1.86
CA ASN A 18 3.58 2.12 -2.21
C ASN A 18 3.56 3.63 -1.86
N ALA A 19 2.43 4.31 -2.10
CA ALA A 19 2.29 5.71 -1.73
C ALA A 19 2.31 5.95 -0.21
N LEU A 20 1.76 5.03 0.59
CA LEU A 20 1.84 5.10 2.05
C LEU A 20 3.28 4.89 2.55
N LEU A 21 4.01 3.94 1.97
CA LEU A 21 5.43 3.73 2.28
C LEU A 21 6.28 4.94 1.92
N GLU A 22 6.09 5.53 0.74
CA GLU A 22 6.81 6.73 0.31
C GLU A 22 6.57 7.90 1.28
N LYS A 23 5.31 8.14 1.65
CA LYS A 23 4.96 9.14 2.68
C LYS A 23 5.60 8.81 4.03
N GLY A 24 5.63 7.53 4.41
CA GLY A 24 6.27 7.06 5.64
C GLY A 24 7.77 7.36 5.63
N MET A 25 8.46 7.10 4.51
CA MET A 25 9.89 7.43 4.36
C MET A 25 10.13 8.94 4.49
N HIS A 26 9.27 9.77 3.90
CA HIS A 26 9.35 11.22 4.07
C HIS A 26 9.12 11.65 5.52
N ALA A 27 8.13 11.07 6.20
CA ALA A 27 7.86 11.34 7.62
C ALA A 27 9.05 10.96 8.50
N GLN A 28 9.62 9.76 8.29
CA GLN A 28 10.82 9.29 8.97
C GLN A 28 12.01 10.23 8.74
N ARG A 29 12.27 10.63 7.48
CA ARG A 29 13.37 11.54 7.13
C ARG A 29 13.19 12.93 7.74
N ASN A 30 11.96 13.39 7.88
CA ASN A 30 11.63 14.66 8.53
C ASN A 30 11.60 14.56 10.07
N GLY A 31 11.78 13.35 10.64
CA GLY A 31 11.79 13.09 12.08
C GLY A 31 10.40 12.97 12.71
N ASP A 32 9.33 12.91 11.91
CA ASP A 32 7.96 12.73 12.41
C ASP A 32 7.66 11.24 12.63
N MET A 33 8.07 10.75 13.80
CA MET A 33 7.89 9.33 14.15
C MET A 33 6.43 8.94 14.37
N ARG A 34 5.56 9.87 14.81
CA ARG A 34 4.13 9.58 15.01
C ARG A 34 3.47 9.36 13.66
N LEU A 35 3.70 10.27 12.72
CA LEU A 35 3.19 10.14 11.37
C LEU A 35 3.78 8.91 10.66
N TYR A 36 5.07 8.63 10.84
CA TYR A 36 5.68 7.41 10.31
C TYR A 36 4.99 6.13 10.83
N ALA A 37 4.74 6.05 12.15
CA ALA A 37 4.05 4.90 12.74
C ALA A 37 2.63 4.75 12.20
N GLU A 38 1.88 5.85 12.09
CA GLU A 38 0.52 5.85 11.52
C GLU A 38 0.50 5.42 10.05
N LEU A 39 1.41 5.93 9.23
CA LEU A 39 1.49 5.60 7.80
C LEU A 39 1.93 4.15 7.58
N THR A 40 2.86 3.67 8.40
CA THR A 40 3.32 2.27 8.35
C THR A 40 2.19 1.32 8.75
N ALA A 41 1.46 1.63 9.83
CA ALA A 41 0.30 0.82 10.25
C ALA A 41 -0.80 0.78 9.18
N GLN A 42 -1.06 1.91 8.51
CA GLN A 42 -1.99 1.95 7.37
C GLN A 42 -1.51 1.10 6.19
N ALA A 43 -0.21 1.12 5.90
CA ALA A 43 0.38 0.31 4.84
C ALA A 43 0.25 -1.19 5.15
N GLU A 44 0.54 -1.61 6.38
CA GLU A 44 0.38 -3.01 6.83
C GLU A 44 -1.08 -3.48 6.76
N ALA A 45 -2.03 -2.65 7.22
CA ALA A 45 -3.45 -2.96 7.12
C ALA A 45 -3.91 -3.14 5.67
N LEU A 46 -3.40 -2.30 4.76
CA LEU A 46 -3.70 -2.41 3.33
C LEU A 46 -3.06 -3.65 2.70
N TRP A 47 -1.84 -4.00 3.11
CA TRP A 47 -1.16 -5.21 2.67
C TRP A 47 -1.93 -6.47 3.07
N SER A 48 -2.42 -6.52 4.31
CA SER A 48 -3.25 -7.64 4.77
C SER A 48 -4.51 -7.81 3.91
N GLN A 49 -5.18 -6.71 3.53
CA GLN A 49 -6.32 -6.77 2.63
C GLN A 49 -5.94 -7.25 1.23
N ILE A 50 -4.78 -6.82 0.71
CA ILE A 50 -4.24 -7.32 -0.56
C ILE A 50 -4.04 -8.83 -0.47
N GLU A 51 -3.35 -9.34 0.55
CA GLU A 51 -3.11 -10.78 0.71
C GLU A 51 -4.40 -11.60 0.82
N MET A 52 -5.43 -11.07 1.48
CA MET A 52 -6.74 -11.74 1.56
C MET A 52 -7.44 -11.84 0.21
N LEU A 53 -7.31 -10.83 -0.65
CA LEU A 53 -7.83 -10.85 -2.03
C LEU A 53 -6.95 -11.72 -2.95
N GLU A 54 -5.66 -11.76 -2.64
CA GLU A 54 -4.57 -12.62 -3.14
C GLU A 54 -4.84 -14.11 -3.14
N LYS A 55 -5.17 -14.57 -1.93
CA LYS A 55 -5.30 -15.97 -1.57
C LYS A 55 -6.63 -16.59 -2.00
N LYS A 56 -7.50 -15.84 -2.65
CA LYS A 56 -8.86 -16.24 -3.04
C LYS A 56 -8.92 -16.60 -4.52
#